data_AF-A0A4V0XP41-F1
#
_entry.id   AF-A0A4V0XP41-F1
#
_cell.length_a   1.000
_cell.length_b   1.000
_cell.length_c   1.000
_cell.angle_alpha   90.00
_cell.angle_beta   90.00
_cell.angle_gamma   90.00
#
_symmetry.space_group_name_H-M   'P 1'
#
loop_
_entity.id
_entity.type
_entity.pdbx_description
1 polymer ?
#
loop_
_entity_poly.entity_id
_entity_poly.type
_entity_poly.pdbx_seq_one_letter_code
_entity_poly.pdbx_strand_id
1 'polypeptide(L)'
;MSQPLDDDGTPSEDVIREARRPIIIDRHRRLIEEMESSLADSWVSGETDHPRLKAMLADLDLDSEQARVRRTFAALADARYRDSVLRAALVEELCLLREHAKIEIAALQLHAIGVYRTVRKALIGGQGEAPALSELRELPVQRLVPLTRGEAPTGVFGNPNLVDTILCTPAFAERCLATFRRLIRPEIADAHWDDAQGPPPLPRNLEEPLLALPEGELKAARLMLIRERIRSRFYRQVFLEFLSKDELDPHEVESHPTVLNWLLGIEATAHLYPFMQGQTAEQKAFRLGQLTQKIVQLHEVSARVTLAANQGGYAERFAGKNLRDRLAILAADRYPALALTRELTLAALLCSFSKLVRWVQDRIESKDFLIPPDPRR
;
A
#
# COMPACT_ATOMS: atom_id res chain seq x y z
N MET A 1 15.48 -29.45 55.50
CA MET A 1 15.59 -30.53 54.50
C MET A 1 14.26 -30.58 53.77
N SER A 2 14.04 -29.71 52.79
CA SER A 2 14.40 -29.83 51.37
C SER A 2 13.08 -30.00 50.61
N GLN A 3 12.50 -28.88 50.18
CA GLN A 3 11.48 -28.88 49.13
C GLN A 3 12.12 -29.46 47.86
N PRO A 4 11.44 -30.34 47.11
CA PRO A 4 11.87 -30.63 45.75
C PRO A 4 11.58 -29.39 44.89
N LEU A 5 12.64 -28.90 44.25
CA LEU A 5 12.56 -28.03 43.07
C LEU A 5 12.05 -28.91 41.92
N ASP A 6 10.75 -28.89 41.67
CA ASP A 6 10.21 -29.33 40.37
C ASP A 6 10.33 -28.14 39.40
N ASP A 7 11.54 -27.95 38.90
CA ASP A 7 11.87 -27.07 37.78
C ASP A 7 12.72 -27.90 36.80
N ASP A 8 12.08 -28.52 35.79
CA ASP A 8 12.74 -28.96 34.55
C ASP A 8 11.75 -29.56 33.51
N GLY A 9 10.67 -28.82 33.22
CA GLY A 9 9.76 -29.12 32.11
C GLY A 9 10.28 -28.64 30.75
N THR A 10 11.10 -29.48 30.08
CA THR A 10 11.31 -29.57 28.62
C THR A 10 11.74 -28.34 27.80
N PRO A 11 12.96 -27.81 27.98
CA PRO A 11 13.70 -27.11 26.92
C PRO A 11 14.44 -28.07 25.95
N SER A 12 14.62 -29.34 26.33
CA SER A 12 15.54 -30.27 25.63
C SER A 12 14.95 -30.87 24.34
N GLU A 13 13.66 -31.18 24.30
CA GLU A 13 13.03 -31.82 23.13
C GLU A 13 12.89 -30.87 21.94
N ASP A 14 12.56 -29.59 22.20
CA ASP A 14 12.49 -28.57 21.16
C ASP A 14 13.89 -28.27 20.58
N VAL A 15 14.93 -28.27 21.41
CA VAL A 15 16.33 -28.14 20.96
C VAL A 15 16.76 -29.34 20.11
N ILE A 16 16.40 -30.56 20.50
CA ILE A 16 16.67 -31.77 19.72
C ILE A 16 15.91 -31.73 18.39
N ARG A 17 14.65 -31.29 18.38
CA ARG A 17 13.83 -31.17 17.17
C ARG A 17 14.43 -30.14 16.21
N GLU A 18 14.85 -28.98 16.71
CA GLU A 18 15.49 -27.96 15.89
C GLU A 18 16.87 -28.40 15.38
N ALA A 19 17.64 -29.14 16.19
CA ALA A 19 18.92 -29.70 15.75
C ALA A 19 18.78 -30.78 14.65
N ARG A 20 17.67 -31.53 14.64
CA ARG A 20 17.38 -32.56 13.61
C ARG A 20 16.81 -31.98 12.33
N ARG A 21 16.24 -30.78 12.36
CA ARG A 21 15.54 -30.16 11.23
C ARG A 21 16.39 -30.08 9.96
N PRO A 22 17.67 -29.65 9.97
CA PRO A 22 18.48 -29.61 8.75
C PRO A 22 18.62 -30.99 8.08
N ILE A 23 18.77 -32.04 8.87
CA ILE A 23 18.91 -33.43 8.39
C ILE A 23 17.59 -33.90 7.76
N ILE A 24 16.46 -33.58 8.38
CA ILE A 24 15.12 -33.93 7.86
C ILE A 24 14.87 -33.21 6.53
N ILE A 25 15.20 -31.91 6.47
CA ILE A 25 15.03 -31.11 5.26
C ILE A 25 15.90 -31.70 4.14
N ASP A 26 17.19 -31.93 4.37
CA ASP A 26 18.11 -32.44 3.35
C ASP A 26 17.66 -33.78 2.76
N ARG A 27 17.10 -34.67 3.60
CA ARG A 27 16.56 -35.98 3.16
C ARG A 27 15.45 -35.86 2.12
N HIS A 28 14.53 -34.89 2.28
CA HIS A 28 13.34 -34.76 1.43
C HIS A 28 13.44 -33.64 0.39
N ARG A 29 14.40 -32.72 0.54
CA ARG A 29 14.55 -31.47 -0.22
C ARG A 29 14.43 -31.68 -1.72
N ARG A 30 15.23 -32.57 -2.29
CA ARG A 30 15.25 -32.80 -3.75
C ARG A 30 13.88 -33.17 -4.31
N LEU A 31 13.19 -34.12 -3.67
CA LEU A 31 11.88 -34.59 -4.13
C LEU A 31 10.82 -33.48 -4.02
N ILE A 32 10.85 -32.72 -2.94
CA ILE A 32 9.92 -31.60 -2.71
C ILE A 32 10.19 -30.43 -3.66
N GLU A 33 11.47 -30.13 -3.94
CA GLU A 33 11.87 -29.10 -4.92
C GLU A 33 11.45 -29.50 -6.35
N GLU A 34 11.63 -30.77 -6.74
CA GLU A 34 11.16 -31.29 -8.04
C GLU A 34 9.63 -31.16 -8.15
N MET A 35 8.90 -31.54 -7.09
CA MET A 35 7.44 -31.41 -7.02
C MET A 35 6.99 -29.95 -7.10
N GLU A 36 7.58 -29.05 -6.31
CA GLU A 36 7.23 -27.62 -6.30
C GLU A 36 7.55 -26.96 -7.65
N SER A 37 8.69 -27.31 -8.26
CA SER A 37 9.10 -26.76 -9.56
C SER A 37 8.19 -27.21 -10.71
N SER A 38 7.58 -28.40 -10.58
CA SER A 38 6.62 -28.95 -11.56
C SER A 38 5.26 -28.24 -11.58
N LEU A 39 4.98 -27.41 -10.57
CA LEU A 39 3.72 -26.66 -10.49
C LEU A 39 3.59 -25.68 -11.67
N ALA A 40 2.49 -25.80 -12.40
CA ALA A 40 2.13 -24.91 -13.48
C ALA A 40 1.28 -23.72 -12.97
N ASP A 41 1.39 -22.58 -13.65
CA ASP A 41 0.63 -21.36 -13.30
C ASP A 41 -0.88 -21.60 -13.35
N SER A 42 -1.37 -22.39 -14.31
CA SER A 42 -2.79 -22.73 -14.47
C SER A 42 -3.42 -23.42 -13.25
N TRP A 43 -2.63 -24.14 -12.45
CA TRP A 43 -3.11 -24.78 -11.23
C TRP A 43 -3.35 -23.76 -10.12
N VAL A 44 -2.57 -22.68 -10.12
CA VAL A 44 -2.66 -21.59 -9.14
C VAL A 44 -3.66 -20.52 -9.59
N SER A 45 -3.73 -20.22 -10.88
CA SER A 45 -4.73 -19.29 -11.42
C SER A 45 -6.14 -19.87 -11.38
N GLY A 46 -6.27 -21.20 -11.56
CA GLY A 46 -7.55 -21.88 -11.72
C GLY A 46 -8.16 -21.73 -13.11
N GLU A 47 -7.44 -21.10 -14.04
CA GLU A 47 -7.82 -21.00 -15.45
C GLU A 47 -7.52 -22.34 -16.12
N THR A 48 -8.50 -23.24 -16.08
CA THR A 48 -8.43 -24.54 -16.73
C THR A 48 -9.79 -25.00 -17.22
N ASP A 49 -9.81 -25.48 -18.45
CA ASP A 49 -10.99 -26.11 -19.06
C ASP A 49 -11.12 -27.60 -18.69
N HIS A 50 -10.15 -28.15 -17.95
CA HIS A 50 -10.14 -29.57 -17.61
C HIS A 50 -11.05 -29.87 -16.39
N PRO A 51 -12.16 -30.61 -16.56
CA PRO A 51 -13.20 -30.73 -15.54
C PRO A 51 -12.71 -31.39 -14.25
N ARG A 52 -11.80 -32.37 -14.35
CA ARG A 52 -11.22 -33.01 -13.15
C ARG A 52 -10.31 -32.09 -12.37
N LEU A 53 -9.57 -31.22 -13.06
CA LEU A 53 -8.67 -30.27 -12.41
C LEU A 53 -9.50 -29.20 -11.70
N LYS A 54 -10.57 -28.74 -12.34
CA LYS A 54 -11.53 -27.81 -11.73
C LYS A 54 -12.17 -28.35 -10.45
N ALA A 55 -12.59 -29.62 -10.44
CA ALA A 55 -13.14 -30.28 -9.25
C ALA A 55 -12.11 -30.35 -8.11
N MET A 56 -10.89 -30.80 -8.42
CA MET A 56 -9.78 -30.88 -7.47
C MET A 56 -9.41 -29.51 -6.88
N LEU A 57 -9.45 -28.44 -7.68
CA LEU A 57 -9.19 -27.08 -7.21
C LEU A 57 -10.32 -26.53 -6.34
N ALA A 58 -11.57 -26.95 -6.58
CA ALA A 58 -12.70 -26.58 -5.72
C ALA A 58 -12.60 -27.25 -4.34
N ASP A 59 -12.04 -28.47 -4.26
CA ASP A 59 -11.81 -29.15 -2.99
C ASP A 59 -10.80 -28.39 -2.09
N LEU A 60 -9.89 -27.60 -2.68
CA LEU A 60 -8.96 -26.75 -1.92
C LEU A 60 -9.65 -25.57 -1.23
N ASP A 61 -10.87 -25.23 -1.62
CA ASP A 61 -11.68 -24.18 -0.99
C ASP A 61 -12.51 -24.73 0.20
N LEU A 62 -12.44 -26.04 0.49
CA LEU A 62 -13.07 -26.63 1.67
C LEU A 62 -12.44 -26.11 2.97
N ASP A 63 -13.26 -25.94 4.02
CA ASP A 63 -12.82 -25.44 5.32
C ASP A 63 -11.67 -26.24 5.93
N SER A 64 -11.62 -27.56 5.69
CA SER A 64 -10.53 -28.41 6.15
C SER A 64 -9.19 -28.06 5.51
N GLU A 65 -9.18 -27.75 4.21
CA GLU A 65 -7.97 -27.38 3.47
C GLU A 65 -7.55 -25.96 3.79
N GLN A 66 -8.52 -25.04 3.90
CA GLN A 66 -8.27 -23.68 4.36
C GLN A 66 -7.67 -23.67 5.77
N ALA A 67 -8.13 -24.53 6.67
CA ALA A 67 -7.54 -24.68 8.00
C ALA A 67 -6.09 -25.19 7.95
N ARG A 68 -5.77 -26.14 7.06
CA ARG A 68 -4.38 -26.61 6.87
C ARG A 68 -3.49 -25.50 6.33
N VAL A 69 -3.94 -24.76 5.32
CA VAL A 69 -3.21 -23.64 4.73
C VAL A 69 -2.92 -22.56 5.80
N ARG A 70 -3.90 -22.23 6.65
CA ARG A 70 -3.69 -21.29 7.77
C ARG A 70 -2.65 -21.78 8.76
N ARG A 71 -2.61 -23.07 9.10
CA ARG A 71 -1.55 -23.64 9.95
C ARG A 71 -0.17 -23.50 9.30
N THR A 72 -0.07 -23.69 7.99
CA THR A 72 1.19 -23.45 7.27
C THR A 72 1.59 -21.98 7.35
N PHE A 73 0.68 -21.03 7.13
CA PHE A 73 1.03 -19.61 7.30
C PHE A 73 1.48 -19.28 8.73
N ALA A 74 0.85 -19.88 9.75
CA ALA A 74 1.28 -19.70 11.14
C ALA A 74 2.70 -20.24 11.37
N ALA A 75 3.06 -21.38 10.77
CA ALA A 75 4.43 -21.91 10.81
C ALA A 75 5.42 -21.04 10.04
N LEU A 76 5.01 -20.47 8.89
CA LEU A 76 5.82 -19.57 8.08
C LEU A 76 6.07 -18.22 8.78
N ALA A 77 5.20 -17.78 9.68
CA ALA A 77 5.41 -16.55 10.45
C ALA A 77 6.43 -16.68 11.59
N ASP A 78 7.01 -17.87 11.79
CA ASP A 78 8.11 -18.08 12.73
C ASP A 78 9.33 -17.21 12.35
N ALA A 79 10.06 -16.73 13.36
CA ALA A 79 11.27 -15.93 13.20
C ALA A 79 12.32 -16.59 12.29
N ARG A 80 12.35 -17.93 12.20
CA ARG A 80 13.29 -18.68 11.36
C ARG A 80 13.12 -18.45 9.86
N TYR A 81 11.93 -18.08 9.40
CA TYR A 81 11.66 -17.80 7.98
C TYR A 81 11.63 -16.31 7.65
N ARG A 82 12.01 -15.47 8.61
CA ARG A 82 11.95 -14.01 8.48
C ARG A 82 12.60 -13.54 7.19
N ASP A 83 13.76 -14.05 6.82
CA ASP A 83 14.50 -13.57 5.64
C ASP A 83 14.31 -14.47 4.40
N SER A 84 13.39 -15.44 4.47
CA SER A 84 13.10 -16.35 3.36
C SER A 84 12.03 -15.81 2.42
N VAL A 85 12.12 -16.24 1.16
CA VAL A 85 11.02 -16.14 0.20
C VAL A 85 10.04 -17.31 0.39
N LEU A 86 8.79 -17.13 -0.06
CA LEU A 86 7.72 -18.08 0.11
C LEU A 86 8.09 -19.48 -0.39
N ARG A 87 8.73 -19.58 -1.57
CA ARG A 87 9.15 -20.88 -2.12
C ARG A 87 10.08 -21.63 -1.18
N ALA A 88 11.16 -20.97 -0.73
CA ALA A 88 12.16 -21.59 0.11
C ALA A 88 11.56 -22.05 1.45
N ALA A 89 10.80 -21.18 2.11
CA ALA A 89 10.17 -21.50 3.38
C ALA A 89 9.09 -22.60 3.24
N LEU A 90 8.31 -22.56 2.15
CA LEU A 90 7.30 -23.58 1.88
C LEU A 90 7.94 -24.96 1.60
N VAL A 91 9.03 -25.02 0.82
CA VAL A 91 9.75 -26.28 0.57
C VAL A 91 10.23 -26.91 1.88
N GLU A 92 10.79 -26.11 2.79
CA GLU A 92 11.23 -26.61 4.10
C GLU A 92 10.05 -27.11 4.95
N GLU A 93 8.96 -26.36 5.01
CA GLU A 93 7.75 -26.78 5.72
C GLU A 93 7.15 -28.08 5.15
N LEU A 94 7.13 -28.23 3.83
CA LEU A 94 6.66 -29.45 3.17
C LEU A 94 7.56 -30.66 3.49
N CYS A 95 8.88 -30.47 3.61
CA CYS A 95 9.81 -31.52 4.06
C CYS A 95 9.49 -31.98 5.49
N LEU A 96 9.18 -31.03 6.38
CA LEU A 96 8.81 -31.33 7.77
C LEU A 96 7.46 -32.04 7.86
N LEU A 97 6.47 -31.60 7.06
CA LEU A 97 5.18 -32.28 6.96
C LEU A 97 5.31 -33.71 6.42
N ARG A 98 6.19 -33.92 5.43
CA ARG A 98 6.49 -35.25 4.88
C ARG A 98 7.05 -36.18 5.95
N GLU A 99 8.02 -35.73 6.74
CA GLU A 99 8.65 -36.57 7.76
C GLU A 99 7.70 -36.82 8.95
N HIS A 100 7.09 -35.78 9.51
CA HIS A 100 6.32 -35.89 10.75
C HIS A 100 4.95 -36.55 10.55
N ALA A 101 4.26 -36.22 9.46
CA ALA A 101 2.89 -36.68 9.20
C ALA A 101 2.82 -37.75 8.10
N LYS A 102 3.96 -38.16 7.51
CA LYS A 102 4.06 -39.19 6.46
C LYS A 102 3.16 -38.90 5.24
N ILE A 103 2.89 -37.62 4.97
CA ILE A 103 1.97 -37.18 3.91
C ILE A 103 2.57 -37.50 2.54
N GLU A 104 1.77 -38.08 1.64
CA GLU A 104 2.19 -38.41 0.28
C GLU A 104 2.50 -37.17 -0.57
N ILE A 105 3.40 -37.31 -1.55
CA ILE A 105 3.84 -36.21 -2.42
C ILE A 105 2.66 -35.59 -3.18
N ALA A 106 1.73 -36.40 -3.67
CA ALA A 106 0.54 -35.88 -4.35
C ALA A 106 -0.31 -34.96 -3.43
N ALA A 107 -0.47 -35.34 -2.16
CA ALA A 107 -1.19 -34.52 -1.19
C ALA A 107 -0.41 -33.25 -0.82
N LEU A 108 0.93 -33.31 -0.73
CA LEU A 108 1.78 -32.13 -0.54
C LEU A 108 1.72 -31.17 -1.73
N GLN A 109 1.62 -31.69 -2.95
CA GLN A 109 1.46 -30.90 -4.17
C GLN A 109 0.16 -30.11 -4.15
N LEU A 110 -0.96 -30.77 -3.80
CA LEU A 110 -2.26 -30.12 -3.61
C LEU A 110 -2.20 -29.04 -2.53
N HIS A 111 -1.54 -29.33 -1.41
CA HIS A 111 -1.35 -28.37 -0.32
C HIS A 111 -0.56 -27.14 -0.77
N ALA A 112 0.55 -27.33 -1.51
CA ALA A 112 1.34 -26.25 -2.07
C ALA A 112 0.52 -25.36 -3.02
N ILE A 113 -0.30 -25.97 -3.89
CA ILE A 113 -1.24 -25.26 -4.76
C ILE A 113 -2.21 -24.42 -3.90
N GLY A 114 -2.79 -25.00 -2.84
CA GLY A 114 -3.69 -24.29 -1.92
C GLY A 114 -3.04 -23.07 -1.25
N VAL A 115 -1.77 -23.20 -0.82
CA VAL A 115 -0.99 -22.08 -0.26
C VAL A 115 -0.82 -20.98 -1.31
N TYR A 116 -0.32 -21.28 -2.51
CA TYR A 116 -0.12 -20.28 -3.55
C TYR A 116 -1.41 -19.60 -4.00
N ARG A 117 -2.51 -20.37 -4.13
CA ARG A 117 -3.85 -19.82 -4.45
C ARG A 117 -4.32 -18.83 -3.41
N THR A 118 -4.13 -19.14 -2.14
CA THR A 118 -4.54 -18.27 -1.03
C THR A 118 -3.74 -16.97 -1.02
N VAL A 119 -2.41 -17.06 -1.22
CA VAL A 119 -1.56 -15.86 -1.36
C VAL A 119 -1.97 -15.04 -2.58
N ARG A 120 -2.19 -15.67 -3.73
CA ARG A 120 -2.62 -15.00 -4.97
C ARG A 120 -3.93 -14.26 -4.79
N LYS A 121 -4.93 -14.90 -4.19
CA LYS A 121 -6.25 -14.28 -3.91
C LYS A 121 -6.11 -13.04 -3.03
N ALA A 122 -5.27 -13.11 -2.00
CA ALA A 122 -5.04 -11.97 -1.13
C ALA A 122 -4.28 -10.83 -1.83
N LEU A 123 -3.28 -11.15 -2.67
CA LEU A 123 -2.55 -10.16 -3.47
C LEU A 123 -3.45 -9.47 -4.49
N ILE A 124 -4.36 -10.19 -5.15
CA ILE A 124 -5.35 -9.59 -6.06
C ILE A 124 -6.16 -8.51 -5.36
N GLY A 125 -6.65 -8.79 -4.14
CA GLY A 125 -7.39 -7.82 -3.35
C GLY A 125 -6.56 -6.60 -2.92
N GLY A 126 -5.25 -6.78 -2.69
CA GLY A 126 -4.36 -5.71 -2.23
C GLY A 126 -3.77 -4.85 -3.35
N GLN A 127 -3.35 -5.46 -4.45
CA GLN A 127 -2.61 -4.80 -5.53
C GLN A 127 -3.45 -4.58 -6.80
N GLY A 128 -4.62 -5.21 -6.90
CA GLY A 128 -5.56 -5.08 -8.03
C GLY A 128 -5.18 -5.89 -9.27
N GLU A 129 -4.04 -6.57 -9.26
CA GLU A 129 -3.51 -7.39 -10.36
C GLU A 129 -3.21 -8.81 -9.87
N ALA A 130 -3.49 -9.81 -10.70
CA ALA A 130 -3.21 -11.20 -10.37
C ALA A 130 -1.75 -11.58 -10.66
N PRO A 131 -0.93 -11.88 -9.63
CA PRO A 131 0.46 -12.26 -9.84
C PRO A 131 0.60 -13.65 -10.46
N ALA A 132 1.67 -13.82 -11.24
CA ALA A 132 2.12 -15.13 -11.72
C ALA A 132 2.79 -15.93 -10.59
N LEU A 133 2.82 -17.26 -10.72
CA LEU A 133 3.43 -18.17 -9.76
C LEU A 133 4.92 -17.86 -9.53
N SER A 134 5.65 -17.43 -10.56
CA SER A 134 7.05 -16.98 -10.42
C SER A 134 7.18 -15.79 -9.46
N GLU A 135 6.27 -14.83 -9.51
CA GLU A 135 6.27 -13.70 -8.58
C GLU A 135 5.87 -14.12 -7.15
N LEU A 136 4.94 -15.08 -7.03
CA LEU A 136 4.55 -15.64 -5.72
C LEU A 136 5.72 -16.36 -5.03
N ARG A 137 6.52 -17.10 -5.79
CA ARG A 137 7.69 -17.84 -5.28
C ARG A 137 8.71 -16.92 -4.60
N GLU A 138 8.91 -15.73 -5.16
CA GLU A 138 9.86 -14.71 -4.69
C GLU A 138 9.30 -13.78 -3.61
N LEU A 139 8.05 -13.98 -3.18
CA LEU A 139 7.42 -13.13 -2.19
C LEU A 139 8.08 -13.32 -0.80
N PRO A 140 8.59 -12.26 -0.15
CA PRO A 140 9.16 -12.39 1.19
C PRO A 140 8.10 -12.83 2.21
N VAL A 141 8.44 -13.81 3.05
CA VAL A 141 7.49 -14.38 4.01
C VAL A 141 6.98 -13.35 5.03
N GLN A 142 7.79 -12.34 5.37
CA GLN A 142 7.36 -11.24 6.25
C GLN A 142 6.12 -10.51 5.74
N ARG A 143 5.94 -10.44 4.41
CA ARG A 143 4.77 -9.81 3.78
C ARG A 143 3.51 -10.65 3.93
N LEU A 144 3.62 -11.92 4.30
CA LEU A 144 2.50 -12.85 4.50
C LEU A 144 1.95 -12.83 5.92
N VAL A 145 2.63 -12.17 6.87
CA VAL A 145 2.17 -12.07 8.26
C VAL A 145 0.73 -11.57 8.38
N PRO A 146 0.26 -10.57 7.61
CA PRO A 146 -1.15 -10.17 7.66
C PRO A 146 -2.13 -11.31 7.33
N LEU A 147 -1.75 -12.26 6.46
CA LEU A 147 -2.61 -13.40 6.09
C LEU A 147 -2.78 -14.41 7.22
N THR A 148 -1.83 -14.49 8.16
CA THR A 148 -1.93 -15.39 9.32
C THR A 148 -3.07 -15.03 10.25
N ARG A 149 -3.49 -13.76 10.29
CA ARG A 149 -4.51 -13.25 11.21
C ARG A 149 -5.93 -13.42 10.70
N GLY A 150 -6.12 -13.88 9.46
CA GLY A 150 -7.45 -14.04 8.85
C GLY A 150 -8.21 -12.73 8.62
N GLU A 151 -7.57 -11.59 8.89
CA GLU A 151 -8.10 -10.26 8.68
C GLU A 151 -7.45 -9.67 7.43
N ALA A 152 -8.26 -9.15 6.50
CA ALA A 152 -7.72 -8.36 5.41
C ALA A 152 -6.91 -7.19 5.99
N PRO A 153 -5.77 -6.79 5.42
CA PRO A 153 -4.99 -5.67 5.95
C PRO A 153 -5.81 -4.38 5.98
N THR A 154 -6.34 -3.99 7.15
CA THR A 154 -7.16 -2.78 7.33
C THR A 154 -6.31 -1.58 7.67
N GLY A 155 -5.27 -1.31 6.88
CA GLY A 155 -4.48 -0.09 7.06
C GLY A 155 -5.34 1.16 6.84
N VAL A 156 -5.12 2.19 7.65
CA VAL A 156 -5.83 3.48 7.58
C VAL A 156 -4.92 4.50 6.91
N PHE A 157 -5.43 5.22 5.92
CA PHE A 157 -4.66 6.29 5.28
C PHE A 157 -4.23 7.34 6.32
N GLY A 158 -2.99 7.80 6.23
CA GLY A 158 -2.40 8.76 7.17
C GLY A 158 -1.98 8.16 8.52
N ASN A 159 -2.00 6.83 8.68
CA ASN A 159 -1.40 6.14 9.83
C ASN A 159 -0.03 5.57 9.43
N PRO A 160 1.03 5.71 10.26
CA PRO A 160 2.36 5.16 9.96
C PRO A 160 2.36 3.65 9.74
N ASN A 161 1.46 2.91 10.38
CA ASN A 161 1.38 1.44 10.27
C ASN A 161 0.74 0.99 8.94
N LEU A 162 0.37 1.90 8.03
CA LEU A 162 -0.13 1.55 6.70
C LEU A 162 0.92 0.72 5.92
N VAL A 163 2.21 0.97 6.16
CA VAL A 163 3.32 0.23 5.54
C VAL A 163 3.25 -1.27 5.84
N ASP A 164 2.84 -1.64 7.05
CA ASP A 164 2.74 -3.04 7.49
C ASP A 164 1.59 -3.80 6.83
N THR A 165 0.68 -3.06 6.20
CA THR A 165 -0.51 -3.61 5.52
C THR A 165 -0.32 -3.80 4.03
N ILE A 166 0.83 -3.39 3.48
CA ILE A 166 1.13 -3.55 2.06
C ILE A 166 1.40 -5.00 1.74
N LEU A 167 0.51 -5.59 0.96
CA LEU A 167 0.66 -6.92 0.37
C LEU A 167 0.80 -6.78 -1.14
N CYS A 168 2.04 -6.83 -1.64
CA CYS A 168 2.35 -6.82 -3.08
C CYS A 168 3.62 -7.64 -3.36
N THR A 169 3.79 -8.08 -4.61
CA THR A 169 5.03 -8.76 -5.04
C THR A 169 6.16 -7.74 -5.22
N PRO A 170 7.45 -8.13 -5.05
CA PRO A 170 8.58 -7.23 -5.31
C PRO A 170 8.58 -6.67 -6.73
N ALA A 171 8.23 -7.51 -7.71
CA ALA A 171 8.12 -7.10 -9.12
C ALA A 171 7.04 -6.03 -9.31
N PHE A 172 5.86 -6.22 -8.71
CA PHE A 172 4.79 -5.24 -8.74
C PHE A 172 5.18 -3.94 -8.04
N ALA A 173 5.83 -4.01 -6.88
CA ALA A 173 6.33 -2.84 -6.15
C ALA A 173 7.27 -1.98 -7.01
N GLU A 174 8.20 -2.60 -7.75
CA GLU A 174 9.08 -1.88 -8.67
C GLU A 174 8.32 -1.24 -9.83
N ARG A 175 7.34 -1.94 -10.41
CA ARG A 175 6.45 -1.37 -11.45
C ARG A 175 5.68 -0.17 -10.91
N CYS A 176 5.11 -0.25 -9.73
CA CYS A 176 4.40 0.85 -9.09
C CYS A 176 5.30 2.07 -8.86
N LEU A 177 6.52 1.86 -8.39
CA LEU A 177 7.48 2.96 -8.18
C LEU A 177 7.94 3.56 -9.51
N ALA A 178 8.13 2.76 -10.56
CA ALA A 178 8.43 3.26 -11.90
C ALA A 178 7.26 4.11 -12.45
N THR A 179 6.03 3.61 -12.31
CA THR A 179 4.81 4.35 -12.68
C THR A 179 4.67 5.64 -11.88
N PHE A 180 4.90 5.61 -10.58
CA PHE A 180 4.91 6.82 -9.74
C PHE A 180 5.92 7.85 -10.27
N ARG A 181 7.16 7.45 -10.53
CA ARG A 181 8.21 8.34 -11.08
C ARG A 181 7.78 8.95 -12.43
N ARG A 182 7.14 8.17 -13.29
CA ARG A 182 6.61 8.64 -14.59
C ARG A 182 5.48 9.66 -14.40
N LEU A 183 4.55 9.40 -13.48
CA LEU A 183 3.43 10.30 -13.21
C LEU A 183 3.89 11.65 -12.62
N ILE A 184 4.86 11.64 -11.69
CA ILE A 184 5.34 12.90 -11.08
C ILE A 184 6.23 13.74 -12.00
N ARG A 185 6.80 13.14 -13.04
CA ARG A 185 7.66 13.81 -14.02
C ARG A 185 7.31 13.36 -15.44
N PRO A 186 6.14 13.74 -15.97
CA PRO A 186 5.78 13.42 -17.34
C PRO A 186 6.67 14.20 -18.31
N GLU A 187 7.15 13.57 -19.38
CA GLU A 187 8.00 14.22 -20.39
C GLU A 187 7.30 15.40 -21.07
N ILE A 188 5.98 15.30 -21.20
CA ILE A 188 5.13 16.31 -21.85
C ILE A 188 4.58 17.36 -20.87
N ALA A 189 4.86 17.27 -19.57
CA ALA A 189 4.23 18.15 -18.60
C ALA A 189 4.73 19.59 -18.72
N ASP A 190 3.81 20.54 -18.54
CA ASP A 190 4.17 21.92 -18.25
C ASP A 190 5.01 22.01 -16.98
N ALA A 191 5.69 23.15 -16.80
CA ALA A 191 6.52 23.39 -15.62
C ALA A 191 5.79 24.18 -14.51
N HIS A 192 4.58 24.68 -14.77
CA HIS A 192 3.88 25.62 -13.88
C HIS A 192 2.36 25.47 -13.90
N TRP A 193 1.74 26.08 -12.89
CA TRP A 193 0.29 26.20 -12.77
C TRP A 193 -0.26 27.27 -13.71
N ASP A 194 -0.58 26.89 -14.93
CA ASP A 194 -1.23 27.74 -15.90
C ASP A 194 -2.62 27.14 -16.29
N ASP A 195 -3.53 27.98 -16.77
CA ASP A 195 -4.87 27.58 -17.25
C ASP A 195 -4.94 27.82 -18.76
N ALA A 196 -5.48 26.86 -19.53
CA ALA A 196 -5.66 27.04 -20.98
C ALA A 196 -6.56 28.23 -21.35
N GLN A 197 -7.46 28.63 -20.45
CA GLN A 197 -8.37 29.77 -20.62
C GLN A 197 -7.73 31.13 -20.29
N GLY A 198 -6.44 31.14 -19.93
CA GLY A 198 -5.74 32.33 -19.46
C GLY A 198 -5.82 32.53 -17.94
N PRO A 199 -5.08 33.52 -17.40
CA PRO A 199 -4.97 33.71 -15.97
C PRO A 199 -6.31 34.13 -15.34
N PRO A 200 -6.74 33.52 -14.22
CA PRO A 200 -7.93 33.96 -13.50
C PRO A 200 -7.77 35.41 -13.00
N PRO A 201 -8.87 36.19 -12.97
CA PRO A 201 -8.85 37.55 -12.45
C PRO A 201 -8.51 37.53 -10.96
N LEU A 202 -7.66 38.48 -10.55
CA LEU A 202 -7.36 38.71 -9.15
C LEU A 202 -8.40 39.67 -8.55
N PRO A 203 -8.94 39.37 -7.36
CA PRO A 203 -9.82 40.30 -6.67
C PRO A 203 -9.04 41.54 -6.24
N ARG A 204 -9.73 42.69 -6.21
CA ARG A 204 -9.15 44.01 -5.97
C ARG A 204 -8.32 44.10 -4.68
N ASN A 205 -8.75 43.42 -3.62
CA ASN A 205 -8.04 43.38 -2.33
C ASN A 205 -6.66 42.68 -2.40
N LEU A 206 -6.43 41.84 -3.41
CA LEU A 206 -5.11 41.24 -3.68
C LEU A 206 -4.31 42.03 -4.71
N GLU A 207 -4.96 42.77 -5.61
CA GLU A 207 -4.27 43.61 -6.60
C GLU A 207 -3.75 44.93 -5.99
N GLU A 208 -4.51 45.59 -5.12
CA GLU A 208 -4.13 46.88 -4.53
C GLU A 208 -2.76 46.85 -3.81
N PRO A 209 -2.43 45.83 -2.99
CA PRO A 209 -1.10 45.72 -2.38
C PRO A 209 0.04 45.52 -3.39
N LEU A 210 -0.25 44.92 -4.55
CA LEU A 210 0.76 44.65 -5.57
C LEU A 210 1.16 45.92 -6.33
N LEU A 211 0.26 46.89 -6.45
CA LEU A 211 0.53 48.17 -7.12
C LEU A 211 1.59 49.00 -6.40
N ALA A 212 1.85 48.72 -5.12
CA ALA A 212 2.91 49.36 -4.34
C ALA A 212 4.31 48.79 -4.62
N LEU A 213 4.42 47.67 -5.34
CA LEU A 213 5.69 47.02 -5.65
C LEU A 213 6.33 47.61 -6.92
N PRO A 214 7.68 47.62 -7.02
CA PRO A 214 8.38 47.91 -8.27
C PRO A 214 7.90 47.03 -9.43
N GLU A 215 7.89 47.52 -10.68
CA GLU A 215 7.30 46.80 -11.84
C GLU A 215 7.79 45.35 -12.02
N GLY A 216 9.08 45.11 -11.79
CA GLY A 216 9.67 43.76 -11.86
C GLY A 216 9.14 42.82 -10.77
N GLU A 217 9.03 43.32 -9.53
CA GLU A 217 8.50 42.57 -8.39
C GLU A 217 6.98 42.40 -8.49
N LEU A 218 6.27 43.40 -9.00
CA LEU A 218 4.83 43.36 -9.27
C LEU A 218 4.50 42.22 -10.22
N LYS A 219 5.21 42.13 -11.37
CA LYS A 219 4.96 41.07 -12.36
C LYS A 219 5.22 39.68 -11.77
N ALA A 220 6.29 39.52 -11.00
CA ALA A 220 6.64 38.25 -10.36
C ALA A 220 5.63 37.86 -9.27
N ALA A 221 5.29 38.77 -8.36
CA ALA A 221 4.34 38.54 -7.28
C ALA A 221 2.92 38.24 -7.82
N ARG A 222 2.48 38.98 -8.85
CA ARG A 222 1.21 38.74 -9.52
C ARG A 222 1.15 37.34 -10.13
N LEU A 223 2.21 36.92 -10.83
CA LEU A 223 2.29 35.59 -11.44
C LEU A 223 2.26 34.49 -10.37
N MET A 224 2.97 34.66 -9.25
CA MET A 224 2.94 33.71 -8.13
C MET A 224 1.54 33.57 -7.53
N LEU A 225 0.84 34.68 -7.30
CA LEU A 225 -0.52 34.68 -6.75
C LEU A 225 -1.52 34.00 -7.68
N ILE A 226 -1.42 34.26 -8.99
CA ILE A 226 -2.25 33.59 -9.99
C ILE A 226 -2.03 32.08 -9.93
N ARG A 227 -0.76 31.63 -9.98
CA ARG A 227 -0.38 30.21 -9.89
C ARG A 227 -0.91 29.55 -8.62
N GLU A 228 -0.81 30.24 -7.49
CA GLU A 228 -1.33 29.77 -6.21
C GLU A 228 -2.86 29.63 -6.20
N ARG A 229 -3.60 30.56 -6.84
CA ARG A 229 -5.06 30.44 -6.99
C ARG A 229 -5.44 29.26 -7.88
N ILE A 230 -4.79 29.08 -9.03
CA ILE A 230 -5.05 27.95 -9.93
C ILE A 230 -4.83 26.63 -9.18
N ARG A 231 -3.68 26.51 -8.50
CA ARG A 231 -3.36 25.35 -7.64
C ARG A 231 -4.42 25.09 -6.58
N SER A 232 -4.79 26.14 -5.83
CA SER A 232 -5.76 26.02 -4.73
C SER A 232 -7.14 25.62 -5.23
N ARG A 233 -7.55 26.17 -6.38
CA ARG A 233 -8.78 25.78 -7.07
C ARG A 233 -8.75 24.32 -7.49
N PHE A 234 -7.66 23.86 -8.12
CA PHE A 234 -7.51 22.48 -8.55
C PHE A 234 -7.65 21.49 -7.38
N TYR A 235 -6.90 21.67 -6.29
CA TYR A 235 -7.00 20.75 -5.15
C TYR A 235 -8.34 20.83 -4.43
N ARG A 236 -8.99 21.99 -4.42
CA ARG A 236 -10.37 22.12 -3.92
C ARG A 236 -11.34 21.30 -4.77
N GLN A 237 -11.26 21.41 -6.10
CA GLN A 237 -12.10 20.63 -7.00
C GLN A 237 -11.89 19.13 -6.83
N VAL A 238 -10.65 18.68 -6.60
CA VAL A 238 -10.37 17.26 -6.35
C VAL A 238 -10.89 16.83 -4.97
N PHE A 239 -10.38 17.41 -3.89
CA PHE A 239 -10.60 16.87 -2.54
C PHE A 239 -11.92 17.30 -1.90
N LEU A 240 -12.42 18.50 -2.20
CA LEU A 240 -13.63 19.04 -1.56
C LEU A 240 -14.88 18.89 -2.42
N GLU A 241 -14.74 18.85 -3.75
CA GLU A 241 -15.88 18.74 -4.66
C GLU A 241 -16.02 17.30 -5.18
N PHE A 242 -15.04 16.81 -5.95
CA PHE A 242 -15.09 15.48 -6.57
C PHE A 242 -15.13 14.32 -5.55
N LEU A 243 -14.31 14.36 -4.49
CA LEU A 243 -14.32 13.32 -3.44
C LEU A 243 -15.39 13.53 -2.35
N SER A 244 -16.29 14.50 -2.52
CA SER A 244 -17.37 14.76 -1.55
C SER A 244 -18.35 13.58 -1.47
N LYS A 245 -19.10 13.48 -0.37
CA LYS A 245 -20.14 12.45 -0.21
C LYS A 245 -21.29 12.60 -1.20
N ASP A 246 -21.51 13.84 -1.69
CA ASP A 246 -22.67 14.18 -2.50
C ASP A 246 -22.39 14.01 -4.01
N GLU A 247 -21.16 14.23 -4.45
CA GLU A 247 -20.78 14.21 -5.88
C GLU A 247 -20.09 12.91 -6.32
N LEU A 248 -19.45 12.18 -5.41
CA LEU A 248 -18.68 11.00 -5.78
C LEU A 248 -19.60 9.82 -6.13
N ASP A 249 -19.53 9.35 -7.37
CA ASP A 249 -20.21 8.14 -7.81
C ASP A 249 -19.63 6.91 -7.09
N PRO A 250 -20.45 6.11 -6.38
CA PRO A 250 -20.01 4.85 -5.77
C PRO A 250 -19.33 3.90 -6.77
N HIS A 251 -19.75 3.92 -8.04
CA HIS A 251 -19.15 3.06 -9.07
C HIS A 251 -17.69 3.42 -9.36
N GLU A 252 -17.32 4.70 -9.23
CA GLU A 252 -15.93 5.16 -9.36
C GLU A 252 -15.05 4.61 -8.23
N VAL A 253 -15.62 4.41 -7.03
CA VAL A 253 -14.90 3.83 -5.90
C VAL A 253 -14.68 2.33 -6.11
N GLU A 254 -15.67 1.63 -6.68
CA GLU A 254 -15.61 0.20 -6.96
C GLU A 254 -14.68 -0.13 -8.14
N SER A 255 -14.63 0.74 -9.15
CA SER A 255 -13.81 0.54 -10.36
C SER A 255 -12.30 0.68 -10.09
N HIS A 256 -11.92 1.30 -8.96
CA HIS A 256 -10.54 1.59 -8.61
C HIS A 256 -10.13 0.91 -7.29
N PRO A 257 -9.49 -0.27 -7.33
CA PRO A 257 -9.08 -0.98 -6.12
C PRO A 257 -8.14 -0.17 -5.24
N THR A 258 -7.16 0.52 -5.86
CA THR A 258 -6.13 1.31 -5.18
C THR A 258 -6.11 2.76 -5.66
N VAL A 259 -5.47 3.64 -4.88
CA VAL A 259 -5.19 5.02 -5.26
C VAL A 259 -4.41 5.09 -6.59
N LEU A 260 -3.45 4.18 -6.80
CA LEU A 260 -2.70 4.12 -8.05
C LEU A 260 -3.61 3.80 -9.25
N ASN A 261 -4.55 2.87 -9.09
CA ASN A 261 -5.51 2.55 -10.16
C ASN A 261 -6.40 3.75 -10.50
N TRP A 262 -6.83 4.52 -9.51
CA TRP A 262 -7.57 5.76 -9.74
C TRP A 262 -6.73 6.81 -10.48
N LEU A 263 -5.47 7.02 -10.10
CA LEU A 263 -4.56 7.93 -10.80
C LEU A 263 -4.31 7.52 -12.26
N LEU A 264 -4.18 6.22 -12.53
CA LEU A 264 -4.07 5.67 -13.88
C LEU A 264 -5.39 5.79 -14.67
N GLY A 265 -6.53 5.69 -13.98
CA GLY A 265 -7.84 6.00 -14.55
C GLY A 265 -7.90 7.44 -15.04
N ILE A 266 -7.50 8.39 -14.19
CA ILE A 266 -7.41 9.82 -14.57
C ILE A 266 -6.49 10.03 -15.76
N GLU A 267 -5.34 9.34 -15.81
CA GLU A 267 -4.45 9.43 -16.96
C GLU A 267 -5.10 8.96 -18.26
N ALA A 268 -5.74 7.80 -18.23
CA ALA A 268 -6.34 7.18 -19.41
C ALA A 268 -7.59 7.94 -19.90
N THR A 269 -8.40 8.47 -18.97
CA THR A 269 -9.72 9.05 -19.26
C THR A 269 -9.89 10.44 -18.65
N ALA A 270 -8.84 11.28 -18.70
CA ALA A 270 -8.83 12.62 -18.10
C ALA A 270 -10.04 13.51 -18.44
N HIS A 271 -10.67 13.32 -19.61
CA HIS A 271 -11.85 14.07 -20.04
C HIS A 271 -13.11 13.78 -19.20
N LEU A 272 -13.18 12.63 -18.53
CA LEU A 272 -14.28 12.25 -17.65
C LEU A 272 -14.20 12.94 -16.28
N TYR A 273 -13.04 13.49 -15.91
CA TYR A 273 -12.82 14.13 -14.61
C TYR A 273 -13.03 15.65 -14.70
N PRO A 274 -14.02 16.23 -13.98
CA PRO A 274 -14.35 17.65 -14.09
C PRO A 274 -13.16 18.60 -13.85
N PHE A 275 -12.29 18.26 -12.89
CA PHE A 275 -11.10 19.06 -12.54
C PHE A 275 -9.96 19.02 -13.58
N MET A 276 -10.08 18.15 -14.60
CA MET A 276 -9.15 18.05 -15.73
C MET A 276 -9.71 18.67 -17.02
N GLN A 277 -10.99 19.05 -17.05
CA GLN A 277 -11.63 19.59 -18.26
C GLN A 277 -11.10 20.98 -18.62
N GLY A 278 -11.12 21.26 -19.93
CA GLY A 278 -10.70 22.56 -20.47
C GLY A 278 -9.19 22.82 -20.43
N GLN A 279 -8.36 21.82 -20.12
CA GLN A 279 -6.90 21.92 -20.06
C GLN A 279 -6.23 21.20 -21.24
N THR A 280 -5.03 21.63 -21.62
CA THR A 280 -4.21 20.94 -22.62
C THR A 280 -3.70 19.59 -22.08
N ALA A 281 -3.11 18.75 -22.94
CA ALA A 281 -2.57 17.46 -22.54
C ALA A 281 -1.39 17.62 -21.55
N GLU A 282 -0.53 18.60 -21.81
CA GLU A 282 0.65 18.97 -21.01
C GLU A 282 0.22 19.43 -19.60
N GLN A 283 -0.83 20.25 -19.53
CA GLN A 283 -1.40 20.72 -18.28
C GLN A 283 -2.06 19.61 -17.48
N LYS A 284 -2.79 18.70 -18.13
CA LYS A 284 -3.38 17.52 -17.48
C LYS A 284 -2.30 16.62 -16.89
N ALA A 285 -1.24 16.36 -17.65
CA ALA A 285 -0.10 15.57 -17.19
C ALA A 285 0.59 16.24 -15.98
N PHE A 286 0.84 17.56 -16.04
CA PHE A 286 1.38 18.32 -14.91
C PHE A 286 0.49 18.22 -13.67
N ARG A 287 -0.82 18.48 -13.81
CA ARG A 287 -1.80 18.41 -12.72
C ARG A 287 -1.88 17.02 -12.09
N LEU A 288 -1.83 15.97 -12.91
CA LEU A 288 -1.82 14.59 -12.43
C LEU A 288 -0.55 14.29 -11.63
N GLY A 289 0.61 14.76 -12.09
CA GLY A 289 1.86 14.64 -11.34
C GLY A 289 1.82 15.38 -10.00
N GLN A 290 1.26 16.59 -9.98
CA GLN A 290 1.04 17.36 -8.75
C GLN A 290 0.08 16.65 -7.78
N LEU A 291 -1.04 16.12 -8.28
CA LEU A 291 -1.99 15.33 -7.48
C LEU A 291 -1.33 14.09 -6.88
N THR A 292 -0.59 13.34 -7.69
CA THR A 292 0.15 12.13 -7.27
C THR A 292 1.11 12.46 -6.13
N GLN A 293 1.90 13.53 -6.27
CA GLN A 293 2.81 13.98 -5.22
C GLN A 293 2.05 14.45 -3.98
N LYS A 294 0.93 15.14 -4.15
CA LYS A 294 0.12 15.68 -3.04
C LYS A 294 -0.48 14.57 -2.19
N ILE A 295 -0.92 13.47 -2.78
CA ILE A 295 -1.46 12.33 -2.03
C ILE A 295 -0.39 11.71 -1.13
N VAL A 296 0.83 11.50 -1.64
CA VAL A 296 1.95 11.00 -0.81
C VAL A 296 2.27 11.98 0.32
N GLN A 297 2.26 13.29 0.06
CA GLN A 297 2.46 14.31 1.09
C GLN A 297 1.34 14.32 2.15
N LEU A 298 0.07 14.13 1.75
CA LEU A 298 -1.05 14.02 2.68
C LEU A 298 -0.89 12.83 3.63
N HIS A 299 -0.44 11.69 3.09
CA HIS A 299 -0.11 10.52 3.89
C HIS A 299 1.01 10.84 4.88
N GLU A 300 2.13 11.39 4.41
CA GLU A 300 3.30 11.74 5.23
C GLU A 300 2.92 12.66 6.39
N VAL A 301 2.25 13.77 6.10
CA VAL A 301 1.91 14.80 7.09
C VAL A 301 1.03 14.22 8.20
N SER A 302 0.07 13.38 7.82
CA SER A 302 -0.85 12.74 8.74
C SER A 302 -0.18 11.64 9.56
N ALA A 303 0.67 10.82 8.92
CA ALA A 303 1.42 9.77 9.58
C ALA A 303 2.42 10.37 10.58
N ARG A 304 3.06 11.49 10.23
CA ARG A 304 3.97 12.24 11.12
C ARG A 304 3.27 12.73 12.38
N VAL A 305 2.09 13.32 12.25
CA VAL A 305 1.31 13.79 13.41
C VAL A 305 0.88 12.62 14.29
N THR A 306 0.46 11.50 13.68
CA THR A 306 0.09 10.28 14.40
C THR A 306 1.30 9.69 15.15
N LEU A 307 2.47 9.63 14.50
CA LEU A 307 3.69 9.14 15.11
C LEU A 307 4.13 10.03 16.28
N ALA A 308 4.10 11.35 16.10
CA ALA A 308 4.42 12.29 17.16
C ALA A 308 3.45 12.15 18.35
N ALA A 309 2.15 11.99 18.10
CA ALA A 309 1.15 11.78 19.15
C ALA A 309 1.44 10.53 20.01
N ASN A 310 2.06 9.50 19.42
CA ASN A 310 2.45 8.28 20.12
C ASN A 310 3.78 8.42 20.89
N GLN A 311 4.51 9.52 20.72
CA GLN A 311 5.74 9.83 21.46
C GLN A 311 5.40 10.68 22.69
N GLY A 312 6.05 10.40 23.83
CA GLY A 312 5.75 11.05 25.11
C GLY A 312 5.79 12.58 25.02
N GLY A 313 4.74 13.23 25.53
CA GLY A 313 4.62 14.70 25.65
C GLY A 313 3.79 15.40 24.55
N TYR A 314 3.67 14.84 23.35
CA TYR A 314 2.85 15.45 22.29
C TYR A 314 1.36 15.14 22.42
N ALA A 315 0.99 13.98 22.98
CA ALA A 315 -0.41 13.59 23.18
C ALA A 315 -1.22 14.67 23.91
N GLU A 316 -0.70 15.17 25.03
CA GLU A 316 -1.33 16.24 25.82
C GLU A 316 -1.33 17.57 25.05
N ARG A 317 -0.22 17.92 24.38
CA ARG A 317 -0.10 19.16 23.60
C ARG A 317 -1.00 19.19 22.38
N PHE A 318 -1.39 18.03 21.85
CA PHE A 318 -2.28 17.89 20.70
C PHE A 318 -3.76 17.82 21.09
N ALA A 319 -4.07 17.61 22.38
CA ALA A 319 -5.44 17.46 22.84
C ALA A 319 -6.31 18.66 22.44
N GLY A 320 -7.44 18.38 21.80
CA GLY A 320 -8.40 19.40 21.34
C GLY A 320 -7.93 20.27 20.16
N LYS A 321 -6.73 20.06 19.62
CA LYS A 321 -6.19 20.83 18.50
C LYS A 321 -6.51 20.18 17.16
N ASN A 322 -6.73 20.99 16.13
CA ASN A 322 -6.82 20.53 14.75
C ASN A 322 -5.42 20.22 14.17
N LEU A 323 -5.39 19.62 12.98
CA LEU A 323 -4.20 19.20 12.26
C LEU A 323 -3.25 20.37 11.98
N ARG A 324 -3.78 21.54 11.62
CA ARG A 324 -2.98 22.75 11.37
C ARG A 324 -2.24 23.18 12.63
N ASP A 325 -2.91 23.21 13.77
CA ASP A 325 -2.33 23.60 15.05
C ASP A 325 -1.31 22.57 15.55
N ARG A 326 -1.58 21.28 15.35
CA ARG A 326 -0.62 20.19 15.64
C ARG A 326 0.65 20.33 14.80
N LEU A 327 0.52 20.65 13.51
CA LEU A 327 1.65 20.87 12.62
C LEU A 327 2.44 22.13 12.99
N ALA A 328 1.77 23.19 13.45
CA ALA A 328 2.45 24.38 13.96
C ALA A 328 3.29 24.07 15.21
N ILE A 329 2.78 23.23 16.11
CA ILE A 329 3.54 22.73 17.27
C ILE A 329 4.77 21.95 16.80
N LEU A 330 4.59 20.98 15.90
CA LEU A 330 5.69 20.19 15.36
C LEU A 330 6.75 21.05 14.66
N ALA A 331 6.32 22.07 13.93
CA ALA A 331 7.24 23.01 13.28
C ALA A 331 8.03 23.84 14.31
N ALA A 332 7.38 24.32 15.38
CA ALA A 332 8.04 25.05 16.45
C ALA A 332 9.10 24.20 17.16
N ASP A 333 8.80 22.92 17.37
CA ASP A 333 9.71 21.96 18.00
C ASP A 333 10.74 21.36 17.04
N ARG A 334 10.73 21.77 15.76
CA ARG A 334 11.59 21.23 14.68
C ARG A 334 11.48 19.71 14.53
N TYR A 335 10.29 19.17 14.75
CA TYR A 335 10.03 17.75 14.57
C TYR A 335 10.27 17.34 13.10
N PRO A 336 11.07 16.28 12.85
CA PRO A 336 11.49 15.94 11.50
C PRO A 336 10.32 15.49 10.62
N ALA A 337 10.40 15.81 9.32
CA ALA A 337 9.54 15.16 8.32
C ALA A 337 9.84 13.66 8.28
N LEU A 338 8.83 12.83 7.96
CA LEU A 338 9.12 11.42 7.69
C LEU A 338 9.88 11.31 6.36
N ALA A 339 10.87 10.42 6.33
CA ALA A 339 11.54 10.10 5.09
C ALA A 339 10.52 9.51 4.11
N LEU A 340 10.45 10.04 2.89
CA LEU A 340 9.64 9.48 1.80
C LEU A 340 10.33 8.22 1.26
N THR A 341 10.31 7.15 2.05
CA THR A 341 10.87 5.86 1.66
C THR A 341 10.03 5.22 0.55
N ARG A 342 10.59 4.17 -0.08
CA ARG A 342 9.88 3.38 -1.09
C ARG A 342 8.61 2.78 -0.49
N GLU A 343 8.70 2.29 0.73
CA GLU A 343 7.63 1.64 1.47
C GLU A 343 6.51 2.63 1.80
N LEU A 344 6.82 3.83 2.29
CA LEU A 344 5.81 4.86 2.58
C LEU A 344 5.10 5.32 1.31
N THR A 345 5.85 5.47 0.20
CA THR A 345 5.29 5.81 -1.10
C THR A 345 4.34 4.72 -1.59
N LEU A 346 4.76 3.45 -1.54
CA LEU A 346 3.91 2.30 -1.88
C LEU A 346 2.68 2.21 -0.97
N ALA A 347 2.82 2.51 0.33
CA ALA A 347 1.72 2.50 1.28
C ALA A 347 0.59 3.46 0.82
N ALA A 348 0.96 4.68 0.45
CA ALA A 348 0.02 5.68 0.00
C ALA A 348 -0.64 5.31 -1.35
N LEU A 349 0.13 4.76 -2.29
CA LEU A 349 -0.34 4.41 -3.64
C LEU A 349 -1.18 3.12 -3.69
N LEU A 350 -0.83 2.14 -2.87
CA LEU A 350 -1.54 0.85 -2.78
C LEU A 350 -2.61 0.83 -1.69
N CYS A 351 -2.80 1.96 -0.98
CA CYS A 351 -3.98 2.14 -0.16
C CYS A 351 -5.24 1.98 -1.02
N SER A 352 -6.26 1.33 -0.47
CA SER A 352 -7.55 1.25 -1.18
C SER A 352 -8.09 2.65 -1.43
N PHE A 353 -8.58 2.89 -2.65
CA PHE A 353 -9.15 4.19 -3.00
C PHE A 353 -10.33 4.55 -2.10
N SER A 354 -11.20 3.57 -1.81
CA SER A 354 -12.31 3.71 -0.85
C SER A 354 -11.87 4.23 0.53
N LYS A 355 -10.70 3.78 1.01
CA LYS A 355 -10.15 4.20 2.31
C LYS A 355 -9.58 5.61 2.25
N LEU A 356 -8.97 6.01 1.13
CA LEU A 356 -8.55 7.40 0.91
C LEU A 356 -9.78 8.33 0.90
N VAL A 357 -10.81 7.97 0.12
CA VAL A 357 -12.07 8.73 0.03
C VAL A 357 -12.68 8.95 1.41
N ARG A 358 -12.90 7.86 2.15
CA ARG A 358 -13.46 7.93 3.51
C ARG A 358 -12.60 8.79 4.42
N TRP A 359 -11.28 8.63 4.36
CA TRP A 359 -10.35 9.42 5.16
C TRP A 359 -10.45 10.93 4.84
N VAL A 360 -10.55 11.30 3.56
CA VAL A 360 -10.73 12.70 3.14
C VAL A 360 -12.07 13.23 3.68
N GLN A 361 -13.16 12.49 3.46
CA GLN A 361 -14.50 12.90 3.89
C GLN A 361 -14.62 13.09 5.40
N ASP A 362 -14.09 12.15 6.20
CA ASP A 362 -14.08 12.21 7.67
C ASP A 362 -13.30 13.44 8.18
N ARG A 363 -12.19 13.79 7.52
CA ARG A 363 -11.39 14.97 7.84
C ARG A 363 -12.07 16.28 7.45
N ILE A 364 -12.80 16.30 6.34
CA ILE A 364 -13.57 17.47 5.92
C ILE A 364 -14.71 17.73 6.91
N GLU A 365 -15.45 16.68 7.27
CA GLU A 365 -16.57 16.76 8.21
C GLU A 365 -16.13 17.25 9.59
N SER A 366 -14.98 16.78 10.07
CA SER A 366 -14.35 17.22 11.32
C SER A 366 -13.63 18.58 11.23
N LYS A 367 -13.66 19.25 10.07
CA LYS A 367 -12.93 20.52 9.79
C LYS A 367 -11.42 20.41 10.06
N ASP A 368 -10.88 19.21 9.90
CA ASP A 368 -9.50 18.83 10.18
C ASP A 368 -8.68 18.53 8.91
N PHE A 369 -9.28 18.71 7.74
CA PHE A 369 -8.60 18.51 6.46
C PHE A 369 -7.68 19.68 6.11
N LEU A 370 -6.44 19.37 5.74
CA LEU A 370 -5.43 20.34 5.35
C LEU A 370 -4.69 19.86 4.10
N ILE A 371 -4.59 20.73 3.09
CA ILE A 371 -3.74 20.50 1.93
C ILE A 371 -2.33 21.06 2.25
N PRO A 372 -1.28 20.22 2.30
CA PRO A 372 0.07 20.69 2.60
C PRO A 372 0.57 21.66 1.52
N PRO A 373 1.35 22.70 1.89
CA PRO A 373 2.02 23.54 0.90
C PRO A 373 3.02 22.70 0.09
N ASP A 374 3.33 23.14 -1.12
CA ASP A 374 4.40 22.50 -1.90
C ASP A 374 5.75 22.73 -1.20
N PRO A 375 6.68 21.75 -1.25
CA PRO A 375 8.03 21.96 -0.75
C PRO A 375 8.64 23.17 -1.46
N ARG A 376 9.22 24.10 -0.69
CA ARG A 376 9.95 25.24 -1.26
C ARG A 376 11.09 24.67 -2.10
N ARG A 377 11.12 25.01 -3.40
CA ARG A 377 12.19 24.63 -4.32
C ARG A 377 13.48 25.35 -4.00
#